data_AF-A0A803JIM3-F1
#
_entry.id   AF-A0A803JIM3-F1
#
_cell.length_a   1.000
_cell.length_b   1.000
_cell.length_c   1.000
_cell.angle_alpha   90.00
_cell.angle_beta   90.00
_cell.angle_gamma   90.00
#
_symmetry.space_group_name_H-M   'P 1'
#
loop_
_entity.id
_entity.type
_entity.pdbx_description
1 polymer ?
#
loop_
_entity_poly.entity_id
_entity_poly.type
_entity_poly.pdbx_seq_one_letter_code
_entity_poly.pdbx_strand_id
1 'polypeptide(L)'
;MWHVLSRSVPLLQAAKGGRSSLVLLDQRKQNYLKLNEATFCHLLNKFSTLLATKMGISSTKEVSETEATDIIKNTIAENCVVIFSKTTCPYCVMAKEAFKNIDVQYTAVELDELENGRQMQVALQQLSGIRTVPQVYVNGKCIGGGTDTRNLEREGKLLKLVQECNLSAAT
;
A
#
# COMPACT_ATOMS: atom_id res chain seq x y z
N MET A 1 23.25 -51.36 -46.78
CA MET A 1 22.90 -50.46 -45.68
C MET A 1 23.80 -49.24 -45.82
N TRP A 2 23.20 -48.07 -46.10
CA TRP A 2 23.92 -46.86 -46.49
C TRP A 2 24.77 -46.28 -45.35
N HIS A 3 25.84 -45.63 -45.77
CA HIS A 3 26.94 -45.04 -45.02
C HIS A 3 26.59 -43.65 -44.46
N VAL A 4 27.56 -43.11 -43.68
CA VAL A 4 27.99 -41.68 -43.66
C VAL A 4 27.18 -40.75 -42.72
N LEU A 5 27.73 -39.88 -41.85
CA LEU A 5 29.07 -39.31 -41.61
C LEU A 5 29.13 -38.72 -40.18
N SER A 6 30.22 -38.93 -39.45
CA SER A 6 31.28 -37.94 -39.14
C SER A 6 30.83 -36.67 -38.40
N ARG A 7 31.43 -36.45 -37.22
CA ARG A 7 32.41 -35.37 -37.02
C ARG A 7 33.04 -35.45 -35.63
N SER A 8 34.32 -35.81 -35.61
CA SER A 8 35.28 -35.40 -34.58
C SER A 8 36.06 -34.21 -35.12
N VAL A 9 36.22 -33.14 -34.35
CA VAL A 9 37.18 -32.06 -34.62
C VAL A 9 37.86 -31.66 -33.30
N PRO A 10 39.20 -31.58 -33.25
CA PRO A 10 39.97 -31.16 -32.10
C PRO A 10 40.30 -29.66 -32.08
N LEU A 11 40.83 -29.23 -30.93
CA LEU A 11 41.43 -27.93 -30.60
C LEU A 11 42.23 -27.26 -31.73
N LEU A 12 42.09 -25.93 -31.89
CA LEU A 12 43.23 -25.00 -31.79
C LEU A 12 42.82 -23.51 -31.63
N GLN A 13 43.26 -22.95 -30.49
CA GLN A 13 43.82 -21.62 -30.18
C GLN A 13 43.32 -20.27 -30.77
N ALA A 14 43.30 -19.32 -29.82
CA ALA A 14 43.68 -17.91 -29.88
C ALA A 14 42.63 -16.88 -30.34
N ALA A 15 41.96 -16.28 -29.35
CA ALA A 15 41.49 -14.90 -29.43
C ALA A 15 42.11 -14.07 -28.30
N LYS A 16 42.96 -13.14 -28.72
CA LYS A 16 43.53 -12.04 -27.94
C LYS A 16 42.43 -11.03 -27.60
N GLY A 17 42.65 -10.27 -26.53
CA GLY A 17 42.12 -8.90 -26.42
C GLY A 17 41.06 -8.72 -25.35
N GLY A 18 41.42 -7.96 -24.32
CA GLY A 18 40.59 -7.75 -23.15
C GLY A 18 39.39 -6.82 -23.37
N ARG A 19 38.52 -6.82 -22.37
CA ARG A 19 37.76 -5.66 -21.92
C ARG A 19 37.31 -5.89 -20.48
N SER A 20 38.28 -5.78 -19.59
CA SER A 20 38.03 -5.32 -18.23
C SER A 20 37.45 -3.90 -18.35
N SER A 21 36.12 -3.77 -18.28
CA SER A 21 35.43 -2.48 -18.15
C SER A 21 33.95 -2.65 -17.75
N LEU A 22 33.35 -3.81 -17.98
CA LEU A 22 31.92 -4.03 -17.74
C LEU A 22 31.55 -4.55 -16.35
N VAL A 23 32.52 -4.95 -15.51
CA VAL A 23 32.25 -5.34 -14.10
C VAL A 23 32.41 -4.14 -13.14
N LEU A 24 32.93 -2.99 -13.61
CA LEU A 24 33.11 -1.77 -12.79
C LEU A 24 31.95 -0.77 -12.91
N LEU A 25 31.01 -0.98 -13.82
CA LEU A 25 29.82 -0.12 -13.96
C LEU A 25 28.61 -0.61 -13.16
N ASP A 26 28.65 -1.85 -12.64
CA ASP A 26 27.58 -2.39 -11.81
C ASP A 26 27.77 -2.03 -10.32
N GLN A 27 29.02 -1.99 -9.84
CA GLN A 27 29.32 -1.50 -8.48
C GLN A 27 29.07 0.00 -8.29
N ARG A 28 29.06 0.81 -9.37
CA ARG A 28 28.76 2.26 -9.28
C ARG A 28 27.27 2.57 -9.19
N LYS A 29 26.36 1.70 -9.65
CA LYS A 29 24.91 1.90 -9.48
C LYS A 29 24.42 1.49 -8.09
N GLN A 30 25.04 0.48 -7.48
CA GLN A 30 24.74 0.07 -6.10
C GLN A 30 25.22 1.09 -5.04
N ASN A 31 26.16 1.98 -5.37
CA ASN A 31 26.68 2.99 -4.44
C ASN A 31 25.97 4.37 -4.52
N TYR A 32 25.02 4.54 -5.43
CA TYR A 32 24.22 5.78 -5.54
C TYR A 32 22.90 5.75 -4.75
N LEU A 33 22.46 4.58 -4.27
CA LEU A 33 21.21 4.43 -3.50
C LEU A 33 21.43 4.23 -1.99
N LYS A 34 22.65 4.44 -1.49
CA LYS A 34 23.00 4.38 -0.05
C LYS A 34 23.63 5.67 0.46
N LEU A 35 23.12 6.82 0.01
CA LEU A 35 23.38 8.10 0.66
C LEU A 35 22.10 8.54 1.37
N ASN A 36 21.99 8.08 2.62
CA ASN A 36 21.55 8.82 3.81
C ASN A 36 20.36 9.79 3.69
N GLU A 37 19.16 9.26 3.93
CA GLU A 37 17.93 10.03 4.25
C GLU A 37 18.12 11.08 5.37
N ALA A 38 19.13 10.93 6.23
CA ALA A 38 19.39 11.86 7.33
C ALA A 38 19.99 13.21 6.89
N THR A 39 20.64 13.30 5.72
CA THR A 39 21.32 14.56 5.30
C THR A 39 20.35 15.49 4.56
N PHE A 40 19.36 14.93 3.87
CA PHE A 40 18.39 15.70 3.09
C PHE A 40 17.36 16.42 3.98
N CYS A 41 16.90 15.75 5.05
CA CYS A 41 16.02 16.36 6.06
C CYS A 41 16.68 17.54 6.79
N HIS A 42 18.01 17.52 6.97
CA HIS A 42 18.68 18.55 7.76
C HIS A 42 18.84 19.88 7.00
N LEU A 43 18.93 19.85 5.67
CA LEU A 43 19.04 21.06 4.82
C LEU A 43 17.69 21.77 4.66
N LEU A 44 16.60 21.00 4.53
CA LEU A 44 15.24 21.54 4.41
C LEU A 44 14.72 22.11 5.74
N ASN A 45 15.10 21.51 6.88
CA ASN A 45 14.77 22.07 8.20
C ASN A 45 15.49 23.39 8.49
N LYS A 46 16.70 23.63 7.96
CA LYS A 46 17.41 24.91 8.15
C LYS A 46 16.81 26.06 7.33
N PHE A 47 16.31 25.77 6.13
CA PHE A 47 15.62 26.78 5.31
C PHE A 47 14.25 27.16 5.88
N SER A 48 13.53 26.20 6.47
CA SER A 48 12.22 26.47 7.08
C SER A 48 12.32 27.33 8.35
N THR A 49 13.31 27.10 9.21
CA THR A 49 13.46 27.85 10.48
C THR A 49 13.83 29.33 10.33
N LEU A 50 14.49 29.71 9.23
CA LEU A 50 14.91 31.12 9.04
C LEU A 50 13.76 32.03 8.60
N LEU A 51 12.71 31.49 7.98
CA LEU A 51 11.54 32.25 7.54
C LEU A 51 10.50 32.41 8.66
N ALA A 52 10.36 31.43 9.54
CA ALA A 52 9.34 31.40 10.59
C ALA A 52 9.56 32.43 11.73
N THR A 53 10.76 32.97 11.89
CA THR A 53 11.05 33.92 12.99
C THR A 53 10.65 35.37 12.66
N LYS A 54 10.39 35.71 11.38
CA LYS A 54 10.09 37.09 10.98
C LYS A 54 8.60 37.37 10.74
N MET A 55 7.76 36.35 10.81
CA MET A 55 6.31 36.48 10.69
C MET A 55 5.72 35.59 11.79
N GLY A 56 5.02 36.18 12.75
CA GLY A 56 4.40 35.46 13.87
C GLY A 56 3.37 34.43 13.41
N ILE A 57 3.85 33.28 12.97
CA ILE A 57 3.05 32.10 12.62
C ILE A 57 3.16 31.18 13.82
N SER A 58 2.18 31.33 14.71
CA SER A 58 1.83 30.29 15.67
C SER A 58 1.36 29.10 14.86
N SER A 59 2.26 28.15 14.56
CA SER A 59 1.92 26.86 13.99
C SER A 59 1.16 26.06 15.04
N THR A 60 -0.14 26.29 15.14
CA THR A 60 -1.05 25.36 15.78
C THR A 60 -1.23 24.18 14.82
N LYS A 61 -0.86 23.01 15.34
CA LYS A 61 -1.03 21.67 14.79
C LYS A 61 -2.49 21.44 14.33
N GLU A 62 -2.80 21.79 13.08
CA GLU A 62 -4.01 21.37 12.37
C GLU A 62 -3.57 20.46 11.22
N VAL A 63 -3.81 19.17 11.36
CA VAL A 63 -3.72 18.22 10.25
C VAL A 63 -4.83 18.60 9.28
N SER A 64 -4.47 19.06 8.09
CA SER A 64 -5.45 19.57 7.12
C SER A 64 -6.36 18.45 6.65
N GLU A 65 -7.65 18.74 6.49
CA GLU A 65 -8.73 17.83 6.09
C GLU A 65 -8.44 17.05 4.79
N THR A 66 -7.54 17.59 3.97
CA THR A 66 -6.99 16.96 2.76
C THR A 66 -6.15 15.71 3.06
N GLU A 67 -5.32 15.72 4.11
CA GLU A 67 -4.41 14.62 4.43
C GLU A 67 -5.16 13.37 4.88
N ALA A 68 -6.16 13.52 5.76
CA ALA A 68 -6.99 12.40 6.21
C ALA A 68 -7.74 11.75 5.05
N THR A 69 -8.25 12.58 4.12
CA THR A 69 -8.94 12.12 2.90
C THR A 69 -8.00 11.31 2.00
N ASP A 70 -6.78 11.78 1.81
CA ASP A 70 -5.79 11.09 0.97
C ASP A 70 -5.36 9.76 1.59
N ILE A 71 -5.14 9.73 2.91
CA ILE A 71 -4.84 8.48 3.64
C ILE A 71 -5.95 7.46 3.44
N ILE A 72 -7.22 7.87 3.58
CA ILE A 72 -8.37 6.98 3.39
C ILE A 72 -8.39 6.42 1.96
N LYS A 73 -8.28 7.29 0.96
CA LYS A 73 -8.32 6.90 -0.46
C LYS A 73 -7.17 5.97 -0.83
N ASN A 74 -5.95 6.29 -0.38
CA ASN A 74 -4.77 5.46 -0.64
C ASN A 74 -4.91 4.10 0.04
N THR A 75 -5.36 4.07 1.30
CA THR A 75 -5.60 2.81 2.03
C THR A 75 -6.61 1.94 1.27
N ILE A 76 -7.71 2.52 0.79
CA ILE A 76 -8.74 1.82 0.00
C ILE A 76 -8.19 1.33 -1.35
N ALA A 77 -7.32 2.10 -2.00
CA ALA A 77 -6.75 1.75 -3.31
C ALA A 77 -5.65 0.68 -3.24
N GLU A 78 -4.85 0.69 -2.18
CA GLU A 78 -3.71 -0.22 -2.00
C GLU A 78 -4.11 -1.61 -1.45
N ASN A 79 -5.32 -1.73 -0.89
CA ASN A 79 -5.78 -2.94 -0.21
C ASN A 79 -7.07 -3.45 -0.84
N CYS A 80 -7.13 -4.76 -1.12
CA CYS A 80 -8.36 -5.38 -1.63
C CYS A 80 -9.51 -5.27 -0.63
N VAL A 81 -9.26 -5.47 0.66
CA VAL A 81 -10.27 -5.37 1.73
C VAL A 81 -9.78 -4.41 2.80
N VAL A 82 -10.59 -3.37 3.08
CA VAL A 82 -10.33 -2.41 4.15
C VAL A 82 -11.54 -2.32 5.07
N ILE A 83 -11.29 -2.33 6.38
CA ILE A 83 -12.32 -2.17 7.40
C ILE A 83 -11.93 -0.97 8.27
N PHE A 84 -12.59 0.17 8.05
CA PHE A 84 -12.49 1.28 9.00
C PHE A 84 -13.32 0.95 10.23
N SER A 85 -12.66 0.94 11.39
CA SER A 85 -13.11 0.20 12.56
C SER A 85 -12.93 0.99 13.86
N LYS A 86 -13.47 0.45 14.94
CA LYS A 86 -13.10 0.80 16.31
C LYS A 86 -13.00 -0.46 17.15
N THR A 87 -12.01 -0.52 18.04
CA THR A 87 -11.72 -1.73 18.84
C THR A 87 -12.88 -2.17 19.73
N THR A 88 -13.66 -1.21 20.23
CA THR A 88 -14.80 -1.43 21.15
C THR A 88 -16.14 -1.69 20.44
N CYS A 89 -16.17 -1.76 19.10
CA CYS A 89 -17.42 -1.86 18.34
C CYS A 89 -17.79 -3.33 18.01
N PRO A 90 -18.94 -3.85 18.47
CA PRO A 90 -19.34 -5.24 18.19
C PRO A 90 -19.64 -5.49 16.70
N TYR A 91 -20.17 -4.49 15.97
CA TYR A 91 -20.39 -4.61 14.52
C TYR A 91 -19.07 -4.66 13.73
N CYS A 92 -18.01 -4.05 14.26
CA CYS A 92 -16.68 -4.16 13.68
C CYS A 92 -16.12 -5.58 13.82
N VAL A 93 -16.26 -6.18 15.00
CA VAL A 93 -15.89 -7.58 15.23
C VAL A 93 -16.67 -8.49 14.27
N MET A 94 -17.97 -8.24 14.10
CA MET A 94 -18.81 -9.00 13.15
C MET A 94 -18.29 -8.91 11.71
N ALA A 95 -17.89 -7.73 11.22
CA ALA A 95 -17.31 -7.57 9.89
C ALA A 95 -15.99 -8.34 9.75
N LYS A 96 -15.09 -8.19 10.73
CA LYS A 96 -13.78 -8.86 10.77
C LYS A 96 -13.92 -10.39 10.76
N GLU A 97 -14.86 -10.91 11.54
CA GLU A 97 -15.16 -12.34 11.58
C GLU A 97 -15.72 -12.87 10.25
N ALA A 98 -16.54 -12.08 9.55
CA ALA A 98 -17.09 -12.50 8.25
C ALA A 98 -15.99 -12.76 7.22
N PHE A 99 -14.93 -11.94 7.18
CA PHE A 99 -13.76 -12.21 6.33
C PHE A 99 -12.90 -13.35 6.86
N LYS A 100 -12.71 -13.44 8.18
CA LYS A 100 -11.98 -14.55 8.81
C LYS A 100 -12.61 -15.92 8.49
N ASN A 101 -13.93 -16.01 8.50
CA ASN A 101 -14.67 -17.25 8.24
C ASN A 101 -14.49 -17.78 6.80
N ILE A 102 -14.20 -16.89 5.85
CA ILE A 102 -13.93 -17.24 4.46
C ILE A 102 -12.42 -17.24 4.14
N ASP A 103 -11.57 -17.22 5.17
CA ASP A 103 -10.11 -17.22 5.07
C ASP A 103 -9.53 -16.09 4.18
N VAL A 104 -10.16 -14.90 4.26
CA VAL A 104 -9.73 -13.70 3.55
C VAL A 104 -9.05 -12.73 4.50
N GLN A 105 -7.83 -12.33 4.15
CA GLN A 105 -7.09 -11.28 4.84
C GLN A 105 -7.70 -9.90 4.57
N TYR A 106 -7.63 -9.02 5.57
CA TYR A 106 -8.12 -7.65 5.48
C TYR A 106 -7.19 -6.69 6.21
N THR A 107 -7.25 -5.42 5.82
CA THR A 107 -6.60 -4.32 6.53
C THR A 107 -7.62 -3.62 7.41
N ALA A 108 -7.44 -3.66 8.73
CA ALA A 108 -8.29 -2.92 9.66
C ALA A 108 -7.61 -1.61 10.08
N VAL A 109 -8.38 -0.52 10.06
CA VAL A 109 -7.94 0.81 10.51
C VAL A 109 -8.74 1.15 11.77
N GLU A 110 -8.14 0.99 12.95
CA GLU A 110 -8.77 1.25 14.24
C GLU A 110 -8.75 2.76 14.55
N LEU A 111 -9.86 3.45 14.23
CA LEU A 111 -9.93 4.91 14.34
C LEU A 111 -9.81 5.41 15.79
N ASP A 112 -10.06 4.58 16.79
CA ASP A 112 -9.92 4.93 18.21
C ASP A 112 -8.48 4.79 18.73
N GLU A 113 -7.58 4.15 17.97
CA GLU A 113 -6.16 4.00 18.33
C GLU A 113 -5.26 5.02 17.62
N LEU A 114 -5.79 5.75 16.63
CA LEU A 114 -5.05 6.75 15.86
C LEU A 114 -5.16 8.15 16.47
N GLU A 115 -4.03 8.87 16.56
CA GLU A 115 -4.01 10.26 17.04
C GLU A 115 -4.91 11.19 16.19
N ASN A 116 -4.96 10.96 14.87
CA ASN A 116 -5.80 11.68 13.91
C ASN A 116 -7.14 10.97 13.63
N GLY A 117 -7.53 9.99 14.45
CA GLY A 117 -8.70 9.15 14.20
C GLY A 117 -10.03 9.90 14.11
N ARG A 118 -10.18 11.01 14.84
CA ARG A 118 -11.37 11.88 14.74
C ARG A 118 -11.46 12.56 13.37
N GLN A 119 -10.35 13.09 12.87
CA GLN A 119 -10.25 13.73 11.56
C GLN A 119 -10.53 12.71 10.46
N MET A 120 -9.96 11.50 10.58
CA MET A 120 -10.26 10.39 9.67
C MET A 120 -11.74 10.01 9.68
N GLN A 121 -12.40 9.96 10.84
CA GLN A 121 -13.84 9.67 10.90
C GLN A 121 -14.69 10.75 10.21
N VAL A 122 -14.31 12.03 10.33
CA VAL A 122 -15.00 13.13 9.63
C VAL A 122 -14.80 13.02 8.12
N ALA A 123 -13.56 12.80 7.66
CA ALA A 123 -13.26 12.62 6.25
C ALA A 123 -13.97 11.38 5.66
N LEU A 124 -14.00 10.25 6.39
CA LEU A 124 -14.79 9.07 6.00
C LEU A 124 -16.27 9.42 5.83
N GLN A 125 -16.85 10.16 6.77
CA GLN A 125 -18.24 10.58 6.69
C GLN A 125 -18.50 11.47 5.46
N GLN A 126 -17.59 12.38 5.12
CA GLN A 126 -17.72 13.22 3.93
C GLN A 126 -17.62 12.42 2.63
N LEU A 127 -16.73 11.42 2.58
CA LEU A 127 -16.52 10.58 1.40
C LEU A 127 -17.67 9.59 1.16
N SER A 128 -18.16 8.93 2.22
CA SER A 128 -19.14 7.86 2.10
C SER A 128 -20.58 8.30 2.39
N GLY A 129 -20.77 9.46 3.03
CA GLY A 129 -22.05 9.87 3.60
C GLY A 129 -22.43 9.11 4.88
N ILE A 130 -21.61 8.16 5.33
CA ILE A 130 -21.89 7.28 6.46
C ILE A 130 -21.08 7.74 7.67
N ARG A 131 -21.74 7.95 8.82
CA ARG A 131 -21.06 8.40 10.05
C ARG A 131 -20.51 7.25 10.90
N THR A 132 -21.11 6.08 10.77
CA THR A 132 -20.87 4.93 11.66
C THR A 132 -19.72 4.06 11.18
N VAL A 133 -19.08 3.39 12.12
CA VAL A 133 -18.21 2.24 11.87
C VAL A 133 -19.01 0.93 12.11
N PRO A 134 -18.63 -0.20 11.48
CA PRO A 134 -17.58 -0.30 10.46
C PRO A 134 -18.02 0.32 9.13
N GLN A 135 -17.04 0.81 8.35
CA GLN A 135 -17.20 1.04 6.91
C GLN A 135 -16.28 0.06 6.19
N VAL A 136 -16.87 -0.85 5.43
CA VAL A 136 -16.16 -1.96 4.77
C VAL A 136 -16.05 -1.67 3.29
N TYR A 137 -14.82 -1.75 2.79
CA TYR A 137 -14.49 -1.56 1.39
C TYR A 137 -13.90 -2.84 0.82
N VAL A 138 -14.36 -3.25 -0.37
CA VAL A 138 -13.81 -4.35 -1.15
C VAL A 138 -13.58 -3.88 -2.57
N ASN A 139 -12.36 -4.07 -3.10
CA ASN A 139 -11.95 -3.62 -4.43
C ASN A 139 -12.29 -2.14 -4.69
N GLY A 140 -11.97 -1.28 -3.73
CA GLY A 140 -12.25 0.16 -3.81
C GLY A 140 -13.70 0.58 -3.54
N LYS A 141 -14.65 -0.36 -3.43
CA LYS A 141 -16.09 -0.06 -3.29
C LYS A 141 -16.58 -0.29 -1.86
N CYS A 142 -17.36 0.65 -1.33
CA CYS A 142 -18.02 0.48 -0.04
C CYS A 142 -19.15 -0.56 -0.17
N ILE A 143 -19.10 -1.61 0.65
CA ILE A 143 -20.11 -2.68 0.67
C ILE A 143 -21.07 -2.57 1.87
N GLY A 144 -20.86 -1.58 2.73
CA GLY A 144 -21.72 -1.27 3.89
C GLY A 144 -21.02 -1.48 5.23
N GLY A 145 -21.83 -1.81 6.24
CA GLY A 145 -21.39 -2.03 7.62
C GLY A 145 -21.27 -3.51 7.99
N GLY A 146 -21.27 -3.81 9.29
CA GLY A 146 -21.06 -5.17 9.80
C GLY A 146 -22.19 -6.13 9.44
N THR A 147 -23.43 -5.66 9.55
CA THR A 147 -24.62 -6.44 9.15
C THR A 147 -24.61 -6.75 7.66
N ASP A 148 -24.33 -5.76 6.81
CA ASP A 148 -24.28 -5.93 5.36
C ASP A 148 -23.20 -6.95 4.97
N THR A 149 -22.02 -6.82 5.57
CA THR A 149 -20.89 -7.75 5.37
C THR A 149 -21.25 -9.17 5.79
N ARG A 150 -21.88 -9.34 6.96
CA ARG A 150 -22.34 -10.65 7.45
C ARG A 150 -23.41 -11.27 6.55
N ASN A 151 -24.31 -10.46 6.00
CA ASN A 151 -25.32 -10.94 5.06
C ASN A 151 -24.67 -11.41 3.75
N LEU A 152 -23.73 -10.64 3.20
CA LEU A 152 -22.98 -11.03 1.99
C LEU A 152 -22.19 -12.32 2.19
N GLU A 153 -21.61 -12.55 3.37
CA GLU A 153 -20.95 -13.81 3.73
C GLU A 153 -21.95 -14.97 3.71
N ARG A 154 -23.08 -14.86 4.43
CA ARG A 154 -24.12 -15.89 4.49
C ARG A 154 -24.70 -16.24 3.13
N GLU A 155 -24.80 -15.25 2.24
CA GLU A 155 -25.26 -15.42 0.87
C GLU A 155 -24.18 -16.00 -0.07
N GLY A 156 -22.95 -16.22 0.41
CA GLY A 156 -21.82 -16.68 -0.41
C GLY A 156 -21.37 -15.67 -1.46
N LYS A 157 -21.75 -14.38 -1.30
CA LYS A 157 -21.41 -13.29 -2.24
C LYS A 157 -20.13 -12.57 -1.83
N LEU A 158 -19.79 -12.54 -0.54
CA LEU A 158 -18.61 -11.81 -0.05
C LEU A 158 -17.31 -12.30 -0.71
N LEU A 159 -17.11 -13.61 -0.80
CA LEU A 159 -15.93 -14.19 -1.45
C LEU A 159 -15.84 -13.82 -2.94
N LYS A 160 -16.98 -13.74 -3.64
CA LYS A 160 -17.02 -13.36 -5.06
C LYS A 160 -16.53 -11.92 -5.26
N LEU A 161 -16.94 -11.00 -4.38
CA LEU A 161 -16.47 -9.61 -4.42
C LEU A 161 -14.95 -9.52 -4.22
N VAL A 162 -14.40 -10.32 -3.31
CA VAL A 162 -12.95 -10.36 -3.04
C VAL A 162 -12.18 -10.92 -4.25
N GLN A 163 -12.72 -11.91 -4.94
CA GLN A 163 -12.09 -12.49 -6.13
C GLN A 163 -11.92 -11.48 -7.28
N GLU A 164 -12.75 -10.44 -7.35
CA GLU A 164 -12.61 -9.36 -8.33
C GLU A 164 -11.31 -8.55 -8.15
N CYS A 165 -10.72 -8.52 -6.94
CA CYS A 165 -9.43 -7.86 -6.70
C CYS A 165 -8.26 -8.53 -7.43
N ASN A 166 -8.32 -9.84 -7.64
CA ASN A 166 -7.24 -10.59 -8.29
C ASN A 166 -7.28 -10.44 -9.82
N LEU A 167 -8.44 -10.05 -10.36
CA LEU A 167 -8.63 -9.84 -11.80
C LEU A 167 -8.15 -8.45 -12.24
N SER A 168 -8.29 -7.43 -11.39
CA SER A 168 -7.85 -6.06 -11.69
C SER A 168 -6.34 -5.88 -11.68
N ALA A 169 -5.58 -6.71 -10.96
CA ALA A 169 -4.12 -6.68 -10.93
C ALA A 169 -3.46 -7.40 -12.13
N ALA A 170 -4.24 -8.13 -12.95
CA ALA A 170 -3.74 -8.97 -14.05
C ALA A 170 -3.89 -8.34 -15.45
N THR A 171 -4.33 -7.08 -15.53
CA THR A 171 -4.55 -6.34 -16.80
C THR A 171 -3.51 -5.24 -16.96
#